data_AF-A0A2H3CXI3-F1
#
_entry.id   AF-A0A2H3CXI3-F1
#
_cell.length_a   1.000
_cell.length_b   1.000
_cell.length_c   1.000
_cell.angle_alpha   90.00
_cell.angle_beta   90.00
_cell.angle_gamma   90.00
#
_symmetry.space_group_name_H-M   'P 1'
#
loop_
_entity.id
_entity.type
_entity.pdbx_description
1 polymer ?
#
loop_
_entity_poly.entity_id
_entity_poly.type
_entity_poly.pdbx_seq_one_letter_code
_entity_poly.pdbx_strand_id
1 'polypeptide(L)'
;MQDRTSSTPCLVPYNDCKIAYMRCYNLLPFNPHTMEFVHMSYGSIPGGSRPVEGGYEEDMTPLYHGIAVVDGIRLPGMFHHHQYVLQFVRL
;
A
#
# COMPACT_ATOMS: atom_id res chain seq x y z
N MET A 1 34.34 -4.03 -3.93
CA MET A 1 32.88 -4.07 -4.13
C MET A 1 32.23 -4.19 -2.75
N GLN A 2 31.58 -3.14 -2.25
CA GLN A 2 30.87 -3.19 -0.97
C GLN A 2 29.40 -3.50 -1.26
N ASP A 3 28.96 -4.65 -0.76
CA ASP A 3 27.54 -5.02 -0.71
C ASP A 3 26.84 -4.09 0.29
N ARG A 4 25.99 -3.21 -0.22
CA ARG A 4 25.10 -2.35 0.58
C ARG A 4 23.74 -3.02 0.69
N THR A 5 23.68 -4.19 1.31
CA THR A 5 22.41 -4.72 1.80
C THR A 5 22.10 -4.02 3.12
N SER A 6 21.40 -2.89 3.04
CA SER A 6 20.68 -2.33 4.19
C SER A 6 19.75 -3.44 4.69
N SER A 7 20.13 -4.14 5.77
CA SER A 7 19.33 -5.20 6.38
C SER A 7 18.18 -4.63 7.22
N THR A 8 17.49 -3.61 6.69
CA THR A 8 16.26 -3.11 7.31
C THR A 8 15.15 -4.07 6.90
N PRO A 9 14.60 -4.88 7.81
CA PRO A 9 13.54 -5.80 7.47
C PRO A 9 12.31 -5.01 6.99
N CYS A 10 11.67 -5.48 5.93
CA CYS A 10 10.37 -4.95 5.52
C CYS A 10 9.34 -5.41 6.55
N LEU A 11 8.72 -4.48 7.28
CA LEU A 11 7.69 -4.82 8.25
C LEU A 11 6.33 -4.82 7.56
N VAL A 12 5.67 -5.97 7.56
CA VAL A 12 4.34 -6.14 6.95
C VAL A 12 3.33 -6.39 8.06
N PRO A 13 2.18 -5.70 8.07
CA PRO A 13 1.08 -6.05 8.96
C PRO A 13 0.41 -7.36 8.51
N TYR A 14 0.25 -8.32 9.41
CA TYR A 14 -0.42 -9.60 9.17
C TYR A 14 -1.04 -10.13 10.48
N ASN A 15 -2.34 -10.47 10.48
CA ASN A 15 -3.09 -10.96 11.65
C ASN A 15 -2.82 -10.14 12.93
N ASP A 16 -3.07 -8.83 12.87
CA ASP A 16 -2.87 -7.86 13.96
C ASP A 16 -1.42 -7.75 14.50
N CYS A 17 -0.47 -8.42 13.84
CA CYS A 17 0.94 -8.41 14.19
C CYS A 17 1.78 -7.76 13.09
N LYS A 18 2.99 -7.33 13.43
CA LYS A 18 4.00 -6.94 12.43
C LYS A 18 4.93 -8.11 12.21
N ILE A 19 4.99 -8.61 10.98
CA ILE A 19 5.96 -9.62 10.57
C ILE A 19 7.17 -8.96 9.90
N ALA A 20 8.37 -9.35 10.31
CA ALA A 20 9.59 -8.98 9.62
C ALA A 20 9.74 -9.86 8.38
N TYR A 21 9.44 -9.29 7.21
CA TYR A 21 9.63 -9.95 5.93
C TYR A 21 11.11 -9.87 5.54
N MET A 22 11.80 -10.99 5.72
CA MET A 22 13.25 -11.12 5.46
C MET A 22 13.59 -11.64 4.05
N ARG A 23 12.58 -11.84 3.19
CA ARG A 23 12.75 -12.27 1.80
C ARG A 23 12.73 -11.06 0.86
N CYS A 24 13.04 -11.30 -0.42
CA CYS A 24 12.99 -10.28 -1.45
C CYS A 24 11.59 -9.65 -1.56
N TYR A 25 11.52 -8.33 -1.47
CA TYR A 25 10.32 -7.55 -1.72
C TYR A 25 10.59 -6.58 -2.86
N ASN A 26 9.55 -6.26 -3.63
CA ASN A 26 9.60 -5.21 -4.63
C ASN A 26 8.93 -3.96 -4.07
N LEU A 27 9.61 -2.82 -4.17
CA LEU A 27 8.98 -1.53 -3.93
C LEU A 27 8.14 -1.16 -5.14
N LEU A 28 6.90 -0.75 -4.91
CA LEU A 28 6.08 -0.15 -5.95
C LEU A 28 6.66 1.23 -6.30
N PRO A 29 7.16 1.46 -7.54
CA PRO A 29 7.66 2.76 -7.94
C PRO A 29 6.49 3.73 -8.06
N PHE A 30 6.49 4.80 -7.27
CA PHE A 30 5.49 5.85 -7.36
C PHE A 30 5.77 6.76 -8.56
N ASN A 31 4.79 6.91 -9.45
CA ASN A 31 4.86 7.85 -10.57
C ASN A 31 3.81 8.97 -10.40
N PRO A 32 4.19 10.22 -10.08
CA PRO A 32 3.24 11.30 -9.85
C PRO A 32 2.45 11.73 -11.10
N HIS A 33 2.88 11.35 -12.31
CA HIS A 33 2.14 11.66 -13.55
C HIS A 33 0.96 10.72 -13.78
N THR A 34 1.00 9.53 -13.15
CA THR A 34 0.01 8.48 -13.37
C THR A 34 -0.58 7.95 -12.08
N MET A 35 -0.12 8.40 -10.92
CA MET A 35 -0.56 7.94 -9.61
C MET A 35 -0.80 9.10 -8.66
N GLU A 36 -1.85 8.97 -7.86
CA GLU A 36 -2.17 9.92 -6.78
C GLU A 36 -2.73 9.17 -5.56
N PHE A 37 -2.49 9.73 -4.38
CA PHE A 37 -3.16 9.28 -3.15
C PHE A 37 -4.48 10.03 -3.04
N VAL A 38 -5.59 9.31 -3.08
CA VAL A 38 -6.91 9.92 -2.89
C VAL A 38 -7.50 9.51 -1.56
N HIS A 39 -8.08 10.49 -0.89
CA HIS A 39 -8.82 10.26 0.33
C HIS A 39 -10.07 9.45 0.03
N MET A 40 -10.20 8.29 0.65
CA MET A 40 -11.42 7.51 0.64
C MET A 40 -12.05 7.58 2.02
N SER A 41 -13.32 7.95 2.08
CA SER A 41 -14.12 7.82 3.30
C SER A 41 -15.09 6.66 3.13
N TYR A 42 -15.22 5.82 4.17
CA TYR A 42 -16.21 4.73 4.22
C TYR A 42 -16.07 3.66 3.13
N GLY A 43 -14.85 3.38 2.66
CA GLY A 43 -14.60 2.34 1.66
C GLY A 43 -15.05 2.68 0.23
N SER A 44 -15.51 3.91 -0.02
CA SER A 44 -15.90 4.33 -1.36
C SER A 44 -14.70 4.78 -2.17
N ILE A 45 -14.40 4.05 -3.24
CA ILE A 45 -13.46 4.49 -4.27
C ILE A 45 -14.15 5.58 -5.11
N PRO A 46 -13.48 6.73 -5.37
CA PRO A 46 -14.03 7.75 -6.26
C PRO A 46 -14.37 7.17 -7.63
N GLY A 47 -15.54 7.51 -8.17
CA GLY A 47 -15.98 7.03 -9.48
C GLY A 47 -14.98 7.42 -10.59
N GLY A 48 -14.60 6.46 -11.43
CA GLY A 48 -13.65 6.67 -12.52
C GLY A 48 -12.18 6.39 -12.17
N SER A 49 -11.89 6.12 -10.90
CA SER A 49 -10.56 5.75 -10.42
C SER A 49 -10.25 4.27 -10.58
N ARG A 50 -8.96 3.94 -10.78
CA ARG A 50 -8.46 2.56 -10.72
C ARG A 50 -7.47 2.41 -9.56
N PRO A 51 -7.87 1.77 -8.44
CA PRO A 51 -6.95 1.47 -7.34
C PRO A 51 -5.74 0.67 -7.79
N VAL A 52 -4.59 0.87 -7.14
CA VAL A 52 -3.41 0.03 -7.34
C VAL A 52 -3.54 -1.21 -6.45
N GLU A 53 -3.82 -2.36 -7.05
CA GLU A 53 -3.88 -3.65 -6.37
C GLU A 53 -2.49 -4.05 -5.84
N GLY A 54 -2.45 -4.45 -4.57
CA GLY A 54 -1.25 -4.95 -3.89
C GLY A 54 -1.27 -6.47 -3.65
N GLY A 55 -2.44 -7.11 -3.81
CA GLY A 55 -2.59 -8.56 -3.64
C GLY A 55 -4.04 -8.96 -3.35
N TYR A 56 -4.20 -10.15 -2.76
CA TYR A 56 -5.48 -10.70 -2.32
C TYR A 56 -5.31 -11.31 -0.93
N GLU A 57 -6.36 -11.27 -0.13
CA GLU A 57 -6.47 -12.13 1.06
C GLU A 57 -6.73 -13.60 0.69
N GLU A 58 -6.71 -14.47 1.71
CA GLU A 58 -7.03 -15.90 1.57
C GLU A 58 -8.42 -16.16 0.96
N ASP A 59 -9.39 -15.27 1.18
CA ASP A 59 -10.76 -15.36 0.66
C ASP A 59 -10.93 -14.75 -0.75
N MET A 60 -9.82 -14.39 -1.41
CA MET A 60 -9.75 -13.71 -2.71
C MET A 60 -10.25 -12.25 -2.70
N THR A 61 -10.45 -11.64 -1.53
CA THR A 61 -10.75 -10.21 -1.45
C THR A 61 -9.52 -9.38 -1.87
N PRO A 62 -9.65 -8.43 -2.82
CA PRO A 62 -8.53 -7.63 -3.28
C PRO A 62 -8.02 -6.67 -2.20
N LEU A 63 -6.70 -6.57 -2.10
CA LEU A 63 -5.99 -5.60 -1.27
C LEU A 63 -5.42 -4.50 -2.15
N TYR A 64 -5.53 -3.25 -1.69
CA TYR A 64 -5.00 -2.09 -2.41
C TYR A 64 -3.85 -1.43 -1.67
N HIS A 65 -2.89 -0.90 -2.41
CA HIS A 65 -1.86 -0.03 -1.84
C HIS A 65 -2.50 1.27 -1.35
N GLY A 66 -2.18 1.69 -0.13
CA GLY A 66 -2.69 2.94 0.42
C GLY A 66 -1.81 3.49 1.53
N ILE A 67 -2.34 4.49 2.24
CA ILE A 67 -1.71 5.09 3.41
C ILE A 67 -2.75 5.26 4.52
N ALA A 68 -2.41 4.80 5.71
CA ALA A 68 -3.12 5.16 6.94
C ALA A 68 -2.43 6.36 7.60
N VAL A 69 -3.21 7.24 8.23
CA VAL A 69 -2.68 8.31 9.08
C VAL A 69 -2.99 7.98 10.53
N VAL A 70 -1.97 7.65 11.31
CA VAL A 70 -2.09 7.33 12.75
C VAL A 70 -1.26 8.34 13.51
N ASP A 71 -1.89 9.10 14.41
CA ASP A 71 -1.23 10.17 15.17
C ASP A 71 -0.45 11.17 14.29
N GLY A 72 -0.98 11.48 13.11
CA GLY A 72 -0.36 12.37 12.12
C GLY A 72 0.79 11.73 11.30
N ILE A 73 1.14 10.48 11.58
CA ILE A 73 2.17 9.74 10.85
C ILE A 73 1.53 8.97 9.69
N ARG A 74 2.08 9.16 8.49
CA ARG A 74 1.66 8.44 7.27
C ARG A 74 2.34 7.08 7.22
N LEU A 75 1.55 6.02 7.33
CA LEU A 75 2.00 4.63 7.31
C LEU A 75 1.54 3.95 6.01
N PRO A 76 2.46 3.51 5.14
CA PRO A 76 2.10 2.74 3.95
C PRO A 76 1.62 1.34 4.35
N GLY A 77 0.69 0.79 3.57
CA GLY A 77 0.15 -0.55 3.82
C GLY A 77 -0.72 -1.08 2.68
N MET A 78 -1.25 -2.28 2.92
CA MET A 78 -2.27 -2.92 2.09
C MET A 78 -3.60 -2.82 2.81
N PHE A 79 -4.64 -2.41 2.10
CA PHE A 79 -5.90 -2.05 2.72
C PHE A 79 -7.09 -2.58 1.91
N HIS A 80 -8.09 -3.04 2.66
CA HIS A 80 -9.42 -3.36 2.16
C HIS A 80 -10.23 -2.08 1.93
N HIS A 81 -10.45 -1.29 2.99
CA HIS A 81 -11.30 -0.09 3.02
C HIS A 81 -10.72 0.96 3.97
N HIS A 82 -9.80 1.83 3.53
CA HIS A 82 -9.12 2.79 4.43
C HIS A 82 -9.09 4.22 3.88
N GLN A 83 -8.66 5.16 4.75
CA GLN A 83 -8.70 6.61 4.57
C GLN A 83 -8.00 7.14 3.30
N TYR A 84 -6.96 6.47 2.80
CA TYR A 84 -6.34 6.82 1.51
C TYR A 84 -5.92 5.57 0.73
N VAL A 85 -6.28 5.53 -0.55
CA VAL A 85 -5.83 4.50 -1.49
C VAL A 85 -4.99 5.17 -2.58
N LEU A 86 -3.92 4.48 -2.99
CA LEU A 86 -3.16 4.84 -4.16
C LEU A 86 -3.96 4.39 -5.39
N GLN A 87 -4.19 5.32 -6.30
CA GLN A 87 -4.89 5.04 -7.54
C GLN A 87 -4.06 5.46 -8.74
N PHE A 88 -4.32 4.83 -9.88
CA PHE A 88 -3.89 5.34 -11.17
C PHE A 88 -4.82 6.46 -11.63
N VAL A 89 -4.24 7.58 -12.03
CA VAL A 89 -4.93 8.68 -12.71
C VAL A 89 -5.19 8.22 -14.15
N ARG A 90 -6.44 8.33 -14.60
CA ARG A 90 -6.80 8.11 -16.00
C ARG A 90 -6.40 9.37 -16.77
N LEU A 91 -5.46 9.26 -17.71
CA LEU A 91 -5.16 10.29 -18.71
C LEU A 91 -6.24 10.30 -19.80
#